data_AF-A0A935JH60-F1
#
_entry.id   AF-A0A935JH60-F1
#
_cell.length_a   1.000
_cell.length_b   1.000
_cell.length_c   1.000
_cell.angle_alpha   90.00
_cell.angle_beta   90.00
_cell.angle_gamma   90.00
#
_symmetry.space_group_name_H-M   'P 1'
#
loop_
_entity.id
_entity.type
_entity.pdbx_description
1 polymer ?
#
loop_
_entity_poly.entity_id
_entity_poly.type
_entity_poly.pdbx_seq_one_letter_code
_entity_poly.pdbx_strand_id
1 'polypeptide(L)'
;MMESTLLVLLICVNGAPILLAKILGNRFNRPIDGNCSWRDGQPLLGQSKTIRGILAALLVSIGVGSLWQFPLAMSVAFGLLSMAGDLTSSFVKRRLGLKPSSMALGIDQIPESLFPLLGIQLWITLSWSQIVWVVLVFFCVELMLSRILFWLKIRKTPY
;
A
#
# COMPACT_ATOMS: atom_id res chain seq x y z
N MET A 1 1.93 18.08 13.08
CA MET A 1 2.04 18.42 11.64
C MET A 1 2.72 17.30 10.85
N MET A 2 3.83 16.72 11.33
CA MET A 2 4.51 15.64 10.59
C MET A 2 3.66 14.36 10.47
N GLU A 3 3.05 13.86 11.56
CA GLU A 3 2.23 12.63 11.52
C GLU A 3 1.07 12.74 10.52
N SER A 4 0.37 13.87 10.50
CA SER A 4 -0.73 14.12 9.55
C SER A 4 -0.25 14.11 8.10
N THR A 5 0.91 14.69 7.81
CA THR A 5 1.50 14.66 6.47
C THR A 5 1.84 13.23 6.05
N LEU A 6 2.43 12.44 6.94
CA LEU A 6 2.76 11.04 6.67
C LEU A 6 1.51 10.18 6.47
N LEU A 7 0.44 10.42 7.25
CA LEU A 7 -0.85 9.77 7.08
C LEU A 7 -1.45 10.07 5.71
N VAL A 8 -1.46 11.34 5.29
CA VAL A 8 -1.94 11.73 3.96
C VAL A 8 -1.12 11.05 2.87
N LEU A 9 0.21 11.05 3.00
CA LEU A 9 1.10 10.37 2.07
C LEU A 9 0.82 8.85 1.99
N LEU A 10 0.67 8.16 3.13
CA LEU A 10 0.28 6.74 3.17
C LEU A 10 -1.04 6.47 2.45
N ILE A 11 -2.07 7.28 2.73
CA ILE A 11 -3.40 7.13 2.14
C ILE A 11 -3.33 7.32 0.62
N CYS A 12 -2.62 8.36 0.15
CA CYS A 12 -2.47 8.63 -1.27
C CYS A 12 -1.71 7.50 -1.98
N VAL A 13 -0.59 7.05 -1.41
CA VAL A 13 0.27 6.01 -2.00
C VAL A 13 -0.45 4.66 -2.10
N ASN A 14 -1.09 4.19 -1.02
CA ASN A 14 -1.82 2.92 -1.03
C ASN A 14 -3.16 3.01 -1.78
N GLY A 15 -3.75 4.21 -1.89
CA GLY A 15 -4.95 4.45 -2.69
C GLY A 15 -4.70 4.51 -4.20
N ALA A 16 -3.50 4.92 -4.63
CA ALA A 16 -3.18 5.15 -6.04
C ALA A 16 -3.36 3.92 -6.95
N PRO A 17 -2.89 2.70 -6.60
CA PRO A 17 -3.12 1.50 -7.40
C PRO A 17 -4.62 1.19 -7.61
N ILE A 18 -5.43 1.41 -6.57
CA ILE A 18 -6.88 1.13 -6.58
C ILE A 18 -7.59 2.10 -7.53
N LEU A 19 -7.30 3.40 -7.40
CA LEU A 19 -7.88 4.43 -8.27
C LEU A 19 -7.45 4.23 -9.73
N LEU A 20 -6.16 3.96 -9.97
CA LEU A 20 -5.67 3.71 -11.32
C LEU A 20 -6.30 2.46 -11.94
N ALA A 21 -6.47 1.39 -11.16
CA ALA A 21 -7.15 0.19 -11.62
C ALA A 21 -8.61 0.46 -12.03
N LYS A 22 -9.32 1.34 -11.30
CA LYS A 22 -10.67 1.77 -11.67
C LYS A 22 -10.69 2.57 -12.97
N ILE A 23 -9.75 3.49 -13.16
CA ILE A 23 -9.69 4.36 -14.35
C ILE A 23 -9.30 3.58 -15.61
N LEU A 24 -8.28 2.71 -15.52
CA LEU A 24 -7.74 2.00 -16.67
C LEU A 24 -8.40 0.64 -16.93
N GLY A 25 -9.25 0.15 -16.02
CA GLY A 25 -9.86 -1.18 -16.12
C GLY A 25 -8.79 -2.27 -16.29
N ASN A 26 -8.88 -3.05 -17.37
CA ASN A 26 -7.94 -4.13 -17.68
C ASN A 26 -6.68 -3.71 -18.45
N ARG A 27 -6.51 -2.43 -18.80
CA ARG A 27 -5.34 -1.98 -19.59
C ARG A 27 -4.06 -2.01 -18.75
N PHE A 28 -2.98 -2.59 -19.27
CA PHE A 28 -1.68 -2.70 -18.59
C PHE A 28 -1.73 -3.40 -17.21
N ASN A 29 -2.67 -4.33 -17.01
CA ASN A 29 -2.89 -5.05 -15.75
C ASN A 29 -1.90 -6.22 -15.50
N ARG A 30 -0.67 -6.14 -16.04
CA ARG A 30 0.30 -7.24 -15.95
C ARG A 30 0.67 -7.52 -14.47
N PRO A 31 0.43 -8.74 -13.97
CA PRO A 31 0.84 -9.14 -12.62
C PRO A 31 2.37 -9.12 -12.48
N ILE A 32 2.85 -8.70 -11.32
CA ILE A 32 4.29 -8.63 -11.02
C ILE A 32 4.91 -10.02 -10.98
N ASP A 33 4.18 -10.99 -10.43
CA ASP A 33 4.62 -12.37 -10.34
C ASP A 33 4.44 -13.16 -11.66
N GLY A 34 3.89 -12.54 -12.71
CA GLY A 34 3.61 -13.23 -13.97
C GLY A 34 2.62 -14.39 -13.84
N ASN A 35 1.81 -14.45 -12.78
CA ASN A 35 0.97 -15.60 -12.39
C ASN A 35 1.77 -16.85 -11.98
N CYS A 36 3.04 -16.72 -11.60
CA CYS A 36 3.82 -17.82 -11.07
C CYS A 36 3.22 -18.36 -9.76
N SER A 37 3.28 -19.68 -9.61
CA SER A 37 2.96 -20.37 -8.35
C SER A 37 4.23 -20.58 -7.53
N TRP A 38 4.08 -20.62 -6.21
CA TRP A 38 5.16 -20.95 -5.29
C TRP A 38 5.22 -22.47 -5.04
N ARG A 39 6.18 -22.91 -4.22
CA ARG A 39 6.44 -24.33 -3.91
C ARG A 39 5.24 -25.05 -3.29
N ASP A 40 4.31 -24.31 -2.70
CA ASP A 40 3.08 -24.82 -2.08
C ASP A 40 1.88 -24.86 -3.05
N GLY A 41 2.10 -24.57 -4.34
CA GLY A 41 1.05 -24.54 -5.36
C GLY A 41 0.14 -23.31 -5.32
N GLN A 42 0.32 -22.40 -4.34
CA GLN A 42 -0.42 -21.14 -4.27
C GLN A 42 0.28 -20.07 -5.12
N PRO A 43 -0.45 -19.06 -5.65
CA PRO A 43 0.17 -17.93 -6.34
C PRO A 43 1.27 -17.26 -5.50
N LEU A 44 2.29 -16.69 -6.13
CA LEU A 44 3.36 -16.00 -5.39
C LEU A 44 2.83 -14.74 -4.67
N LEU A 45 2.17 -13.86 -5.42
CA LEU A 45 1.57 -12.61 -4.90
C LEU A 45 0.08 -12.58 -5.23
N GLY A 46 -0.30 -13.03 -6.42
CA GLY A 46 -1.65 -13.00 -6.96
C GLY A 46 -1.89 -11.84 -7.94
N GLN A 47 -2.89 -12.01 -8.79
CA GLN A 47 -3.19 -11.15 -9.95
C GLN A 47 -3.46 -9.67 -9.62
N SER A 48 -3.80 -9.35 -8.38
CA SER A 48 -4.08 -7.96 -7.97
C SER A 48 -2.83 -7.10 -7.89
N LYS A 49 -1.63 -7.69 -7.78
CA LYS A 49 -0.36 -6.96 -7.64
C LYS A 49 0.25 -6.71 -9.03
N THR A 50 0.08 -5.50 -9.54
CA THR A 50 0.42 -5.16 -10.93
C THR A 50 1.54 -4.13 -11.04
N ILE A 51 2.31 -4.19 -12.13
CA ILE A 51 3.41 -3.24 -12.38
C ILE A 51 2.89 -1.81 -12.45
N ARG A 52 1.74 -1.59 -13.12
CA ARG A 52 1.10 -0.27 -13.19
C ARG A 52 0.73 0.27 -11.80
N GLY A 53 0.37 -0.61 -10.87
CA GLY A 53 0.02 -0.23 -9.50
C GLY A 53 1.24 0.32 -8.76
N ILE A 54 2.36 -0.39 -8.81
CA ILE A 54 3.62 0.07 -8.20
C ILE A 54 4.07 1.40 -8.80
N LEU A 55 4.03 1.54 -10.13
CA LEU A 55 4.41 2.79 -10.79
C LEU A 55 3.49 3.94 -10.37
N ALA A 56 2.18 3.71 -10.25
CA ALA A 56 1.24 4.72 -9.77
C ALA A 56 1.56 5.17 -8.35
N ALA A 57 1.76 4.21 -7.44
CA ALA A 57 2.12 4.49 -6.05
C ALA A 57 3.42 5.28 -5.94
N LEU A 58 4.44 4.92 -6.74
CA LEU A 58 5.72 5.64 -6.76
C LEU A 58 5.57 7.08 -7.28
N LEU A 59 4.87 7.27 -8.40
CA LEU A 59 4.63 8.61 -8.95
C LEU A 59 3.82 9.48 -8.00
N VAL A 60 2.80 8.92 -7.35
CA VAL A 60 2.02 9.62 -6.33
C VAL A 60 2.87 9.94 -5.12
N SER A 61 3.73 9.03 -4.67
CA SER A 61 4.63 9.30 -3.54
C SER A 61 5.58 10.47 -3.84
N ILE A 62 6.18 10.50 -5.04
CA ILE A 62 7.05 11.60 -5.48
C ILE A 62 6.26 12.91 -5.61
N GLY A 63 5.08 12.87 -6.24
CA GLY A 63 4.26 14.06 -6.46
C GLY A 63 3.76 14.67 -5.15
N VAL A 64 3.18 13.85 -4.28
CA VAL A 64 2.70 14.25 -2.95
C VAL A 64 3.88 14.69 -2.10
N GLY A 65 4.97 13.92 -2.01
CA GLY A 65 6.16 14.29 -1.25
C GLY A 65 6.78 15.62 -1.68
N SER A 66 6.79 15.93 -2.98
CA SER A 66 7.25 17.22 -3.51
C SER A 66 6.42 18.40 -3.00
N LEU A 67 5.10 18.24 -2.82
CA LEU A 67 4.23 19.29 -2.25
C LEU A 67 4.62 19.68 -0.81
N TRP A 68 5.16 18.73 -0.05
CA TRP A 68 5.71 18.96 1.30
C TRP A 68 7.24 19.14 1.31
N GLN A 69 7.86 19.33 0.16
CA GLN A 69 9.31 19.53 0.01
C GLN A 69 10.16 18.39 0.58
N PHE A 70 9.64 17.16 0.57
CA PHE A 70 10.43 16.00 0.94
C PHE A 70 11.53 15.73 -0.09
N PRO A 71 12.74 15.33 0.35
CA PRO A 71 13.80 14.94 -0.57
C PRO A 71 13.32 13.86 -1.53
N LEU A 72 13.74 13.93 -2.81
CA LEU A 72 13.35 12.95 -3.82
C LEU A 72 13.66 11.52 -3.36
N ALA A 73 14.84 11.31 -2.78
CA ALA A 73 15.26 10.00 -2.26
C ALA A 73 14.30 9.47 -1.18
N MET A 74 13.83 10.34 -0.29
CA MET A 74 12.88 9.98 0.77
C MET A 74 11.52 9.61 0.17
N SER A 75 11.01 10.39 -0.78
CA SER A 75 9.73 10.11 -1.46
C SER A 75 9.79 8.80 -2.27
N VAL A 76 10.90 8.55 -2.98
CA VAL A 76 11.12 7.28 -3.69
C VAL A 76 11.18 6.11 -2.70
N ALA A 77 11.97 6.23 -1.63
CA ALA A 77 12.07 5.20 -0.60
C ALA A 77 10.70 4.90 0.02
N PHE A 78 9.93 5.94 0.36
CA PHE A 78 8.60 5.80 0.94
C PHE A 78 7.66 5.03 0.02
N GLY A 79 7.54 5.44 -1.25
CA GLY A 79 6.69 4.75 -2.22
C GLY A 79 7.08 3.28 -2.43
N LEU A 80 8.38 3.00 -2.57
CA LEU A 80 8.88 1.64 -2.76
C LEU A 80 8.66 0.75 -1.53
N LEU A 81 8.88 1.28 -0.33
CA LEU A 81 8.72 0.54 0.91
C LEU A 81 7.24 0.30 1.26
N SER A 82 6.36 1.25 0.95
CA SER A 82 4.90 1.06 1.05
C SER A 82 4.45 -0.09 0.14
N MET A 83 4.92 -0.10 -1.11
CA MET A 83 4.64 -1.20 -2.03
C MET A 83 5.29 -2.51 -1.61
N ALA A 84 6.50 -2.48 -1.02
CA ALA A 84 7.11 -3.67 -0.46
C ALA A 84 6.24 -4.26 0.68
N GLY A 85 5.70 -3.42 1.56
CA GLY A 85 4.73 -3.81 2.57
C GLY A 85 3.52 -4.51 1.96
N ASP A 86 2.87 -3.87 0.98
CA ASP A 86 1.72 -4.43 0.26
C ASP A 86 2.01 -5.80 -0.41
N LEU A 87 3.20 -5.95 -1.00
CA LEU A 87 3.65 -7.21 -1.59
C LEU A 87 3.92 -8.28 -0.52
N THR A 88 4.54 -7.92 0.60
CA THR A 88 4.76 -8.81 1.74
C THR A 88 3.44 -9.30 2.31
N SER A 89 2.47 -8.42 2.52
CA SER A 89 1.11 -8.77 2.96
C SER A 89 0.47 -9.75 1.99
N SER A 90 0.57 -9.49 0.67
CA SER A 90 0.04 -10.40 -0.34
C SER A 90 0.70 -11.78 -0.31
N PHE A 91 2.03 -11.84 -0.20
CA PHE A 91 2.78 -13.09 -0.10
C PHE A 91 2.34 -13.89 1.13
N VAL A 92 2.30 -13.24 2.31
CA VAL A 92 1.87 -13.87 3.57
C VAL A 92 0.44 -14.41 3.44
N LYS A 93 -0.48 -13.64 2.86
CA LYS A 93 -1.85 -14.09 2.60
C LYS A 93 -1.90 -15.35 1.73
N ARG A 94 -1.05 -15.46 0.69
CA ARG A 94 -0.98 -16.66 -0.16
C ARG A 94 -0.46 -17.88 0.60
N ARG A 95 0.53 -17.70 1.47
CA ARG A 95 1.05 -18.77 2.35
C ARG A 95 0.02 -19.25 3.37
N LEU A 96 -0.92 -18.39 3.76
CA LEU A 96 -2.06 -18.73 4.61
C LEU A 96 -3.26 -19.32 3.82
N GLY A 97 -3.12 -19.57 2.52
CA GLY A 97 -4.19 -20.11 1.68
C GLY A 97 -5.33 -19.13 1.39
N LEU A 98 -5.17 -17.84 1.70
CA LEU A 98 -6.20 -16.83 1.49
C LEU A 98 -6.27 -16.45 0.00
N LYS A 99 -7.48 -16.30 -0.55
CA LYS A 99 -7.70 -15.97 -1.96
C LYS A 99 -7.16 -14.58 -2.34
N PRO A 100 -6.71 -14.35 -3.58
CA PRO A 100 -6.36 -13.01 -4.05
C PRO A 100 -7.50 -12.00 -3.81
N SER A 101 -7.14 -10.78 -3.42
CA SER A 101 -8.09 -9.73 -3.00
C SER A 101 -8.93 -10.05 -1.75
N SER A 102 -8.67 -11.16 -1.05
CA SER A 102 -9.29 -11.38 0.25
C SER A 102 -8.76 -10.37 1.26
N MET A 103 -9.64 -10.03 2.18
CA MET A 103 -9.34 -9.26 3.37
C MET A 103 -8.44 -10.04 4.33
N ALA A 104 -7.46 -9.37 4.93
CA ALA A 104 -6.79 -9.87 6.12
C ALA A 104 -6.44 -8.69 7.04
N LEU A 105 -7.27 -8.52 8.08
CA LEU A 105 -7.12 -7.43 9.05
C LEU A 105 -5.75 -7.50 9.72
N GLY A 106 -5.06 -6.36 9.80
CA GLY A 106 -3.73 -6.21 10.36
C GLY A 106 -2.62 -6.66 9.41
N ILE A 107 -2.81 -7.77 8.69
CA ILE A 107 -1.82 -8.27 7.72
C ILE A 107 -1.64 -7.29 6.58
N ASP A 108 -2.69 -6.64 6.09
CA ASP A 108 -2.57 -5.63 5.02
C ASP A 108 -2.05 -4.29 5.58
N GLN A 109 -2.74 -3.75 6.59
CA GLN A 109 -2.52 -2.39 7.11
C GLN A 109 -1.13 -2.18 7.72
N ILE A 110 -0.62 -3.17 8.48
CA ILE A 110 0.59 -2.98 9.30
C ILE A 110 1.84 -2.90 8.40
N PRO A 111 2.13 -3.85 7.50
CA PRO A 111 3.31 -3.74 6.63
C PRO A 111 3.24 -2.53 5.69
N GLU A 112 2.07 -2.22 5.13
CA GLU A 112 1.85 -1.08 4.23
C GLU A 112 2.19 0.28 4.87
N SER A 113 1.98 0.40 6.19
CA SER A 113 2.31 1.62 6.94
C SER A 113 3.66 1.56 7.64
N LEU A 114 4.01 0.44 8.26
CA LEU A 114 5.21 0.29 9.07
C LEU A 114 6.50 0.34 8.24
N PHE A 115 6.55 -0.34 7.10
CA PHE A 115 7.76 -0.41 6.27
C PHE A 115 8.23 0.96 5.78
N PRO A 116 7.37 1.80 5.17
CA PRO A 116 7.79 3.11 4.73
C PRO A 116 8.17 4.02 5.91
N LEU A 117 7.46 3.95 7.04
CA LEU A 117 7.79 4.75 8.23
C LEU A 117 9.15 4.40 8.83
N LEU A 118 9.46 3.10 8.97
CA LEU A 118 10.76 2.64 9.42
C LEU A 118 11.86 3.07 8.46
N GLY A 119 11.62 2.90 7.16
CA GLY A 119 12.62 3.23 6.16
C GLY A 119 12.80 4.72 5.89
N ILE A 120 11.98 5.62 6.45
CA ILE A 120 12.27 7.06 6.47
C ILE A 120 12.64 7.59 7.87
N GLN A 121 12.64 6.71 8.88
CA GLN A 121 12.77 7.10 10.29
C GLN A 121 13.98 7.99 10.55
N LEU A 122 15.13 7.69 9.92
CA LEU A 122 16.38 8.43 10.10
C LEU A 122 16.41 9.79 9.40
N TRP A 123 15.62 9.99 8.33
CA TRP A 123 15.58 11.26 7.60
C TRP A 123 14.82 12.35 8.37
N ILE A 124 13.81 11.97 9.13
CA ILE A 124 12.90 12.89 9.81
C ILE A 124 12.80 12.63 11.33
N THR A 125 13.76 11.87 11.87
CA THR A 125 13.92 11.57 13.31
C THR A 125 12.61 11.14 14.00
N LEU A 126 11.88 10.23 13.35
CA LEU A 126 10.62 9.72 13.90
C LEU A 126 10.85 8.90 15.17
N SER A 127 10.11 9.25 16.22
CA SER A 127 10.04 8.46 17.45
C SER A 127 9.17 7.21 17.28
N TRP A 128 9.45 6.17 18.07
CA TRP A 128 8.65 4.94 18.07
C TRP A 128 7.18 5.18 18.41
N SER A 129 6.89 6.11 19.33
CA SER A 129 5.53 6.50 19.66
C SER A 129 4.79 7.10 18.46
N GLN A 130 5.47 7.91 17.65
CA GLN A 130 4.87 8.48 16.44
C GLN A 130 4.61 7.43 15.37
N ILE A 131 5.54 6.50 15.17
CA ILE A 131 5.35 5.38 14.23
C ILE A 131 4.13 4.57 14.64
N VAL A 132 4.06 4.15 15.91
CA VAL A 132 2.92 3.38 16.44
C VAL A 132 1.62 4.16 16.27
N TRP A 133 1.62 5.47 16.56
CA TRP A 133 0.44 6.31 16.38
C TRP A 133 -0.03 6.32 14.92
N VAL A 134 0.88 6.62 13.98
CA VAL A 134 0.56 6.70 12.55
C VAL A 134 0.05 5.36 12.02
N VAL A 135 0.66 4.24 12.42
CA VAL A 135 0.20 2.89 12.05
C VAL A 135 -1.22 2.63 12.56
N LEU A 136 -1.50 2.93 13.83
CA LEU A 136 -2.82 2.73 14.44
C LEU A 136 -3.91 3.54 13.73
N VAL A 137 -3.63 4.78 13.37
CA VAL A 137 -4.63 5.62 12.71
C VAL A 137 -4.74 5.37 11.23
N PHE A 138 -3.63 5.01 10.55
CA PHE A 138 -3.73 4.49 9.20
C PHE A 138 -4.62 3.23 9.16
N PHE A 139 -4.43 2.30 10.10
CA PHE A 139 -5.29 1.13 10.24
C PHE A 139 -6.77 1.51 10.35
N CYS A 140 -7.13 2.42 11.27
CA CYS A 140 -8.51 2.86 11.44
C CYS A 140 -9.07 3.55 10.18
N VAL A 141 -8.29 4.45 9.57
CA VAL A 141 -8.69 5.21 8.40
C VAL A 141 -8.87 4.30 7.18
N GLU A 142 -8.00 3.31 6.99
CA GLU A 142 -8.10 2.38 5.87
C GLU A 142 -9.36 1.51 5.95
N LEU A 143 -9.73 1.06 7.16
CA LEU A 143 -10.99 0.35 7.38
C LEU A 143 -12.20 1.21 7.03
N MET A 144 -12.21 2.48 7.48
CA MET A 144 -13.28 3.43 7.15
C MET A 144 -13.34 3.71 5.64
N LEU A 145 -12.20 4.01 5.03
CA LEU A 145 -12.09 4.31 3.60
C LEU A 145 -12.56 3.14 2.74
N SER A 146 -12.19 1.90 3.08
CA SER A 146 -12.65 0.75 2.30
C SER A 146 -14.15 0.54 2.35
N ARG A 147 -14.81 0.81 3.49
CA ARG A 147 -16.28 0.81 3.58
C ARG A 147 -16.89 1.88 2.67
N ILE A 148 -16.32 3.08 2.66
CA ILE A 148 -16.75 4.17 1.77
C ILE A 148 -16.54 3.78 0.30
N LEU A 149 -15.36 3.25 -0.05
CA LEU A 149 -15.03 2.84 -1.43
C LEU A 149 -15.90 1.67 -1.91
N PHE A 150 -16.28 0.76 -1.02
CA PHE A 150 -17.24 -0.29 -1.30
C PHE A 150 -18.63 0.29 -1.59
N TRP A 151 -19.10 1.23 -0.77
CA TRP A 151 -20.37 1.92 -0.98
C TRP A 151 -20.41 2.69 -2.31
N LEU A 152 -19.28 3.32 -2.68
CA LEU A 152 -19.09 4.00 -3.96
C LEU A 152 -18.84 3.05 -5.15
N LYS A 153 -18.96 1.72 -4.96
CA LYS A 153 -18.72 0.66 -5.97
C LYS A 153 -17.33 0.74 -6.63
N ILE A 154 -16.35 1.32 -5.94
CA ILE A 154 -14.93 1.37 -6.35
C ILE A 154 -14.26 0.05 -6.00
N ARG A 155 -14.57 -0.47 -4.82
CA ARG A 155 -14.16 -1.81 -4.38
C ARG A 155 -15.33 -2.79 -4.49
N LYS A 156 -15.00 -4.05 -4.77
CA LYS A 156 -15.98 -5.14 -4.88
C LYS A 156 -16.36 -5.74 -3.52
N THR A 157 -15.57 -5.49 -2.49
CA THR A 157 -15.77 -5.99 -1.12
C THR A 157 -15.40 -4.90 -0.10
N PRO A 158 -16.14 -4.75 1.00
CA PRO A 158 -15.70 -3.90 2.12
C PRO A 158 -14.50 -4.55 2.84
N TYR A 159 -13.70 -3.74 3.56
CA TYR A 159 -12.88 -4.23 4.69
C TYR A 159 -13.81 -4.37 5.91
#